data_AF-A0A2T4V9P5-F1
#
_entry.id   AF-A0A2T4V9P5-F1
#
_cell.length_a   1.000
_cell.length_b   1.000
_cell.length_c   1.000
_cell.angle_alpha   90.00
_cell.angle_beta   90.00
_cell.angle_gamma   90.00
#
_symmetry.space_group_name_H-M   'P 1'
#
loop_
_entity.id
_entity.type
_entity.pdbx_description
1 polymer ?
#
loop_
_entity_poly.entity_id
_entity_poly.type
_entity_poly.pdbx_seq_one_letter_code
_entity_poly.pdbx_strand_id
1 'polypeptide(L)'
;MSRPIPWIVAGGLAAALTACPTRTPSQPPAPLPIRVPPGCEKSQAGEYHHAQNPAFRYLGEDDGGTLTLTLARAREGAEFQTDGGTAVRIVLNRTPDGFVGETRATMFTPTGTECPVGFPTQATTCDDKGLTLRSVASAAIDEQCRPATNGSKPVWKEQRLLRGAPNAGTPDAGAPDAGTAPPPTSGDAGTPAGR
;
A
#
# COMPACT_ATOMS: atom_id res chain seq x y z
N MET A 1 14.87 -15.53 93.21
CA MET A 1 15.85 -16.46 93.83
C MET A 1 16.25 -17.51 92.80
N SER A 2 17.55 -17.72 92.63
CA SER A 2 18.29 -18.92 92.16
C SER A 2 17.84 -19.74 90.92
N ARG A 3 18.60 -19.55 89.80
CA ARG A 3 19.49 -20.50 89.05
C ARG A 3 19.16 -22.02 88.98
N PRO A 4 19.66 -22.84 88.00
CA PRO A 4 20.42 -22.58 86.74
C PRO A 4 20.02 -23.44 85.50
N ILE A 5 20.61 -23.06 84.34
CA ILE A 5 20.77 -23.70 82.99
C ILE A 5 21.46 -25.09 83.13
N PRO A 6 21.37 -26.16 82.24
CA PRO A 6 22.03 -26.12 80.90
C PRO A 6 21.78 -27.16 79.74
N TRP A 7 22.45 -26.88 78.59
CA TRP A 7 22.82 -27.66 77.36
C TRP A 7 21.76 -27.94 76.26
N ILE A 8 21.82 -27.32 75.06
CA ILE A 8 22.65 -27.53 73.84
C ILE A 8 22.36 -28.85 73.09
N VAL A 9 21.84 -28.79 71.85
CA VAL A 9 22.29 -29.47 70.60
C VAL A 9 21.60 -28.75 69.41
N ALA A 10 22.29 -27.89 68.64
CA ALA A 10 22.95 -28.14 67.34
C ALA A 10 22.05 -28.74 66.23
N GLY A 11 21.90 -28.01 65.12
CA GLY A 11 21.23 -28.53 63.92
C GLY A 11 20.96 -27.46 62.86
N GLY A 12 22.03 -26.86 62.30
CA GLY A 12 21.93 -25.96 61.16
C GLY A 12 21.61 -26.72 59.88
N LEU A 13 20.43 -26.46 59.30
CA LEU A 13 20.05 -26.92 57.96
C LEU A 13 20.67 -26.00 56.92
N ALA A 14 21.68 -26.51 56.21
CA ALA A 14 22.23 -25.87 55.02
C ALA A 14 21.18 -25.90 53.89
N ALA A 15 20.78 -24.72 53.42
CA ALA A 15 19.92 -24.57 52.26
C ALA A 15 20.70 -24.91 50.99
N ALA A 16 20.41 -26.06 50.38
CA ALA A 16 20.88 -26.41 49.05
C ALA A 16 20.14 -25.53 48.01
N LEU A 17 20.83 -24.51 47.48
CA LEU A 17 20.36 -23.77 46.32
C LEU A 17 20.44 -24.69 45.10
N THR A 18 19.30 -25.25 44.70
CA THR A 18 19.12 -25.91 43.40
C THR A 18 19.24 -24.85 42.31
N ALA A 19 20.38 -24.80 41.64
CA ALA A 19 20.58 -23.97 40.46
C ALA A 19 19.67 -24.49 39.33
N CYS A 20 18.63 -23.72 38.99
CA CYS A 20 17.83 -23.95 37.80
C CYS A 20 18.73 -23.89 36.56
N PRO A 21 18.66 -24.87 35.63
CA PRO A 21 19.36 -24.75 34.36
C PRO A 21 18.76 -23.57 33.59
N THR A 22 19.59 -22.54 33.39
CA THR A 22 19.26 -21.39 32.55
C THR A 22 18.94 -21.89 31.15
N ARG A 23 17.67 -21.83 30.75
CA ARG A 23 17.22 -22.07 29.38
C ARG A 23 17.91 -21.05 28.49
N THR A 24 18.87 -21.49 27.68
CA THR A 24 19.50 -20.67 26.65
C THR A 24 18.38 -20.07 25.78
N PRO A 25 18.31 -18.75 25.61
CA PRO A 25 17.37 -18.14 24.67
C PRO A 25 17.61 -18.75 23.29
N SER A 26 16.61 -19.42 22.74
CA SER A 26 16.66 -19.89 21.35
C SER A 26 16.85 -18.66 20.46
N GLN A 27 17.97 -18.60 19.74
CA GLN A 27 18.23 -17.57 18.76
C GLN A 27 17.03 -17.48 17.80
N PRO A 28 16.46 -16.29 17.56
CA PRO A 28 15.38 -16.14 16.60
C PRO A 28 15.79 -16.77 15.26
N PRO A 29 14.90 -17.53 14.59
CA PRO A 29 15.22 -18.10 13.29
C PRO A 29 15.68 -16.99 12.36
N ALA A 30 16.75 -17.26 11.61
CA ALA A 30 17.30 -16.30 10.66
C ALA A 30 16.19 -15.83 9.70
N PRO A 31 16.09 -14.51 9.42
CA PRO A 31 15.10 -14.01 8.47
C PRO A 31 15.21 -14.76 7.14
N LEU A 32 14.09 -15.25 6.61
CA LEU A 32 14.06 -15.90 5.31
C LEU A 32 14.57 -14.91 4.23
N PRO A 33 15.37 -15.38 3.25
CA PRO A 33 15.91 -14.53 2.21
C PRO A 33 14.77 -13.84 1.42
N ILE A 34 14.94 -12.53 1.21
CA ILE A 34 14.01 -11.69 0.46
C ILE A 34 14.04 -12.12 -1.02
N ARG A 35 12.92 -12.63 -1.53
CA ARG A 35 12.61 -12.99 -2.92
C ARG A 35 11.74 -11.94 -3.61
N VAL A 36 11.85 -10.67 -3.22
CA VAL A 36 11.08 -9.60 -3.86
C VAL A 36 11.45 -9.58 -5.34
N PRO A 37 10.48 -9.70 -6.27
CA PRO A 37 10.80 -9.62 -7.69
C PRO A 37 11.54 -8.30 -7.98
N PRO A 38 12.61 -8.33 -8.79
CA PRO A 38 13.35 -7.11 -9.12
C PRO A 38 12.41 -6.00 -9.60
N GLY A 39 12.60 -4.80 -9.08
CA GLY A 39 11.76 -3.62 -9.34
C GLY A 39 10.63 -3.43 -8.32
N CYS A 40 10.15 -4.47 -7.63
CA CYS A 40 9.06 -4.32 -6.64
C CYS A 40 9.54 -3.71 -5.31
N GLU A 41 10.85 -3.60 -5.11
CA GLU A 41 11.47 -2.86 -4.00
C GLU A 41 11.26 -1.34 -4.11
N LYS A 42 11.03 -0.82 -5.32
CA LYS A 42 10.76 0.59 -5.57
C LYS A 42 9.28 0.92 -5.35
N SER A 43 8.98 2.20 -5.16
CA SER A 43 7.60 2.67 -5.15
C SER A 43 6.90 2.34 -6.46
N GLN A 44 5.72 1.74 -6.36
CA GLN A 44 4.84 1.42 -7.48
C GLN A 44 3.69 2.42 -7.60
N ALA A 45 3.79 3.60 -6.99
CA ALA A 45 2.80 4.65 -7.16
C ALA A 45 2.73 5.14 -8.62
N GLY A 46 1.58 5.69 -9.00
CA GLY A 46 1.34 6.30 -10.30
C GLY A 46 0.14 5.71 -11.05
N GLU A 47 -0.08 6.21 -12.27
CA GLU A 47 -1.18 5.75 -13.12
C GLU A 47 -0.81 4.48 -13.88
N TYR A 48 -1.82 3.64 -14.10
CA TYR A 48 -1.71 2.43 -14.90
C TYR A 48 -2.93 2.26 -15.81
N HIS A 49 -2.77 1.53 -16.91
CA HIS A 49 -3.88 1.06 -17.72
C HIS A 49 -3.74 -0.43 -18.06
N HIS A 50 -4.85 -1.14 -18.18
CA HIS A 50 -4.80 -2.57 -18.51
C HIS A 50 -4.37 -2.77 -19.97
N ALA A 51 -3.38 -3.63 -20.20
CA ALA A 51 -2.77 -3.82 -21.52
C ALA A 51 -3.77 -4.33 -22.58
N GLN A 52 -4.73 -5.19 -22.18
CA GLN A 52 -5.73 -5.74 -23.11
C GLN A 52 -6.94 -4.83 -23.29
N ASN A 53 -7.14 -3.85 -22.40
CA ASN A 53 -8.25 -2.90 -22.49
C ASN A 53 -7.88 -1.59 -21.78
N PRO A 54 -7.30 -0.62 -22.50
CA PRO A 54 -6.83 0.64 -21.93
C PRO A 54 -7.92 1.54 -21.31
N ALA A 55 -9.21 1.22 -21.50
CA ALA A 55 -10.30 1.92 -20.81
C ALA A 55 -10.30 1.64 -19.29
N PHE A 56 -9.73 0.51 -18.86
CA PHE A 56 -9.52 0.22 -17.44
C PHE A 56 -8.22 0.87 -16.97
N ARG A 57 -8.37 2.01 -16.29
CA ARG A 57 -7.26 2.77 -15.71
C ARG A 57 -7.26 2.61 -14.20
N TYR A 58 -6.08 2.60 -13.61
CA TYR A 58 -5.88 2.46 -12.18
C TYR A 58 -4.99 3.58 -11.67
N LEU A 59 -5.31 4.12 -10.51
CA LEU A 59 -4.41 4.94 -9.73
C LEU A 59 -3.76 4.07 -8.64
N GLY A 60 -2.44 4.00 -8.67
CA GLY A 60 -1.61 3.29 -7.72
C GLY A 60 -1.08 4.21 -6.62
N GLU A 61 -1.31 3.82 -5.37
CA GLU A 61 -0.75 4.45 -4.17
C GLU A 61 0.14 3.42 -3.47
N ASP A 62 1.41 3.75 -3.23
CA ASP A 62 2.36 2.89 -2.54
C ASP A 62 2.93 3.65 -1.34
N ASP A 63 2.60 3.20 -0.14
CA ASP A 63 3.01 3.83 1.14
C ASP A 63 4.33 3.27 1.69
N GLY A 64 5.03 2.41 0.93
CA GLY A 64 6.24 1.72 1.37
C GLY A 64 5.98 0.32 1.95
N GLY A 65 4.75 0.02 2.39
CA GLY A 65 4.35 -1.31 2.87
C GLY A 65 3.19 -1.92 2.07
N THR A 66 2.32 -1.11 1.50
CA THR A 66 1.10 -1.51 0.82
C THR A 66 0.97 -0.77 -0.51
N LEU A 67 0.71 -1.51 -1.58
CA LEU A 67 0.27 -0.98 -2.87
C LEU A 67 -1.25 -1.13 -2.96
N THR A 68 -1.94 -0.01 -3.13
CA THR A 68 -3.36 0.05 -3.48
C THR A 68 -3.50 0.46 -4.94
N LEU A 69 -4.21 -0.33 -5.75
CA LEU A 69 -4.63 0.06 -7.10
C LEU A 69 -6.14 0.24 -7.11
N THR A 70 -6.58 1.45 -7.39
CA THR A 70 -8.01 1.79 -7.44
C THR A 70 -8.40 2.10 -8.88
N LEU A 71 -9.48 1.47 -9.35
CA LEU A 71 -9.99 1.74 -10.71
C LEU A 71 -10.43 3.20 -10.84
N ALA A 72 -9.75 3.95 -11.69
CA ALA A 72 -10.08 5.32 -12.05
C ALA A 72 -11.11 5.29 -13.19
N ARG A 73 -12.37 5.62 -12.90
CA ARG A 73 -13.36 5.87 -13.97
C ARG A 73 -13.10 7.24 -14.56
N ALA A 74 -12.79 7.30 -15.84
CA ALA A 74 -12.86 8.54 -16.59
C ALA A 74 -14.34 8.99 -16.63
N ARG A 75 -14.73 9.95 -15.79
CA ARG A 75 -15.76 10.92 -16.21
C ARG A 75 -14.98 12.07 -16.84
N GLU A 76 -15.24 12.33 -18.11
CA GLU A 76 -14.70 13.50 -18.80
C GLU A 76 -14.91 14.75 -17.92
N GLY A 77 -13.81 15.41 -17.53
CA GLY A 77 -13.83 16.73 -16.91
C GLY A 77 -13.97 16.81 -15.38
N ALA A 78 -13.95 15.71 -14.63
CA ALA A 78 -13.97 15.77 -13.17
C ALA A 78 -12.78 15.02 -12.55
N GLU A 79 -12.17 15.63 -11.52
CA GLU A 79 -11.11 15.05 -10.70
C GLU A 79 -11.46 13.62 -10.25
N PHE A 80 -10.42 12.80 -10.05
CA PHE A 80 -10.54 11.41 -9.61
C PHE A 80 -11.43 11.30 -8.36
N GLN A 81 -12.68 10.86 -8.54
CA GLN A 81 -13.57 10.56 -7.42
C GLN A 81 -13.74 9.05 -7.27
N THR A 82 -13.30 8.54 -6.13
CA THR A 82 -13.63 7.22 -5.62
C THR A 82 -15.02 7.24 -5.00
N ASP A 83 -16.06 6.89 -5.75
CA ASP A 83 -17.24 6.27 -5.13
C ASP A 83 -18.22 5.58 -6.08
N GLY A 84 -18.82 4.48 -5.58
CA GLY A 84 -20.14 4.00 -5.99
C GLY A 84 -20.23 2.98 -7.15
N GLY A 85 -20.09 1.69 -6.82
CA GLY A 85 -20.62 0.57 -7.61
C GLY A 85 -19.62 -0.04 -8.59
N THR A 86 -19.22 -1.30 -8.34
CA THR A 86 -18.12 -2.05 -8.99
C THR A 86 -16.72 -1.47 -8.80
N ALA A 87 -16.40 -1.05 -7.57
CA ALA A 87 -15.05 -0.63 -7.19
C ALA A 87 -14.11 -1.83 -7.09
N VAL A 88 -13.60 -2.31 -8.23
CA VAL A 88 -12.47 -3.25 -8.22
C VAL A 88 -11.28 -2.52 -7.58
N ARG A 89 -10.87 -2.97 -6.40
CA ARG A 89 -9.72 -2.43 -5.66
C ARG A 89 -8.72 -3.55 -5.42
N ILE A 90 -7.47 -3.34 -5.80
CA ILE A 90 -6.40 -4.30 -5.57
C ILE A 90 -5.56 -3.79 -4.40
N VAL A 91 -5.33 -4.65 -3.40
CA VAL A 91 -4.58 -4.30 -2.19
C VAL A 91 -3.50 -5.35 -1.99
N LEU A 92 -2.25 -4.94 -2.11
CA LEU A 92 -1.10 -5.84 -2.02
C LEU A 92 -0.14 -5.36 -0.96
N ASN A 93 0.24 -6.24 -0.04
CA ASN A 93 1.28 -5.97 0.94
C ASN A 93 2.64 -6.33 0.35
N ARG A 94 3.65 -5.47 0.56
CA ARG A 94 5.05 -5.74 0.24
C ARG A 94 5.58 -6.74 1.26
N THR A 95 5.87 -7.95 0.78
CA THR A 95 6.45 -9.04 1.59
C THR A 95 7.81 -9.42 1.02
N PRO A 96 8.61 -10.25 1.74
CA PRO A 96 9.81 -10.84 1.17
C PRO A 96 9.56 -11.61 -0.14
N ASP A 97 8.35 -12.07 -0.43
CA ASP A 97 8.02 -12.77 -1.69
C ASP A 97 7.45 -11.84 -2.78
N GLY A 98 7.58 -10.52 -2.58
CA GLY A 98 6.99 -9.48 -3.42
C GLY A 98 5.65 -8.97 -2.91
N PHE A 99 4.88 -8.33 -3.79
CA PHE A 99 3.55 -7.82 -3.46
C PHE A 99 2.51 -8.94 -3.49
N VAL A 100 1.89 -9.22 -2.33
CA VAL A 100 0.88 -10.28 -2.16
C VAL A 100 -0.32 -9.73 -1.41
N GLY A 101 -1.53 -10.05 -1.88
CA GLY A 101 -2.77 -9.64 -1.24
C GLY A 101 -3.98 -10.07 -2.05
N GLU A 102 -4.91 -9.14 -2.28
CA GLU A 102 -6.22 -9.47 -2.85
C GLU A 102 -6.71 -8.43 -3.84
N THR A 103 -7.45 -8.90 -4.84
CA THR A 103 -8.36 -8.09 -5.64
C THR A 103 -9.75 -8.18 -5.00
N ARG A 104 -10.26 -7.05 -4.53
CA ARG A 104 -11.59 -6.92 -3.93
C ARG A 104 -12.59 -6.50 -4.99
N ALA A 105 -13.69 -7.21 -5.08
CA ALA A 105 -14.75 -6.97 -6.05
C ALA A 105 -16.13 -7.35 -5.46
N THR A 106 -17.19 -7.03 -6.19
CA THR A 106 -18.54 -7.52 -5.92
C THR A 106 -18.90 -8.57 -6.95
N MET A 107 -19.30 -9.76 -6.50
CA MET A 107 -19.93 -10.80 -7.33
C MET A 107 -21.40 -10.92 -6.99
N PHE A 108 -22.15 -11.64 -7.82
CA PHE A 108 -23.56 -11.92 -7.60
C PHE A 108 -23.79 -13.41 -7.45
N THR A 109 -24.61 -13.81 -6.49
CA THR A 109 -25.07 -15.20 -6.35
C THR A 109 -26.02 -15.56 -7.50
N PRO A 110 -26.31 -16.86 -7.72
CA PRO A 110 -27.33 -17.28 -8.69
C PRO A 110 -28.72 -16.65 -8.48
N THR A 111 -29.07 -16.32 -7.23
CA THR A 111 -30.32 -15.60 -6.91
C THR A 111 -30.23 -14.08 -7.13
N GLY A 112 -29.07 -13.55 -7.49
CA GLY A 112 -28.82 -12.13 -7.73
C GLY A 112 -28.38 -11.34 -6.50
N THR A 113 -28.00 -12.01 -5.40
CA THR A 113 -27.53 -11.32 -4.19
C THR A 113 -26.11 -10.79 -4.37
N GLU A 114 -25.86 -9.53 -4.01
CA GLU A 114 -24.52 -8.94 -4.01
C GLU A 114 -23.63 -9.54 -2.93
N CYS A 115 -22.43 -9.98 -3.32
CA CYS A 115 -21.43 -10.60 -2.46
C CYS A 115 -20.09 -9.87 -2.60
N PRO A 116 -19.60 -9.19 -1.55
CA PRO A 116 -18.22 -8.71 -1.53
C PRO A 116 -17.28 -9.90 -1.48
N VAL A 117 -16.29 -9.94 -2.37
CA VAL A 117 -15.35 -11.05 -2.50
C VAL A 117 -13.91 -10.55 -2.62
N GLY A 118 -12.99 -11.34 -2.10
CA GLY A 118 -11.55 -11.16 -2.26
C GLY A 118 -10.96 -12.31 -3.08
N PHE A 119 -10.17 -11.96 -4.10
CA PHE A 119 -9.44 -12.92 -4.91
C PHE A 119 -7.94 -12.80 -4.64
N PRO A 120 -7.25 -13.90 -4.25
CA PRO A 120 -5.81 -13.89 -4.08
C PRO A 120 -5.10 -13.30 -5.29
N THR A 121 -4.21 -12.34 -5.05
CA THR A 121 -3.51 -11.58 -6.09
C THR A 121 -2.04 -11.38 -5.71
N GLN A 122 -1.15 -11.54 -6.66
CA GLN A 122 0.30 -11.33 -6.48
C GLN A 122 0.87 -10.53 -7.64
N ALA A 123 1.79 -9.61 -7.37
CA ALA A 123 2.63 -9.05 -8.42
C ALA A 123 3.75 -10.03 -8.76
N THR A 124 3.78 -10.53 -10.00
CA THR A 124 4.82 -11.44 -10.49
C THR A 124 5.99 -10.69 -11.13
N THR A 125 5.77 -9.44 -11.52
CA THR A 125 6.82 -8.56 -12.09
C THR A 125 6.48 -7.11 -11.81
N CYS A 126 7.46 -6.33 -11.37
CA CYS A 126 7.39 -4.87 -11.36
C CYS A 126 8.56 -4.33 -12.19
N ASP A 127 8.30 -3.57 -13.23
CA ASP A 127 9.34 -2.97 -14.05
C ASP A 127 8.95 -1.55 -14.47
N ASP A 128 9.87 -0.85 -15.14
CA ASP A 128 9.65 0.55 -15.53
C ASP A 128 8.45 0.72 -16.48
N LYS A 129 8.06 -0.35 -17.20
CA LYS A 129 6.89 -0.36 -18.11
C LYS A 129 5.59 -0.67 -17.37
N GLY A 130 5.63 -1.17 -16.13
CA GLY A 130 4.44 -1.38 -15.30
C GLY A 130 4.48 -2.67 -14.45
N LEU A 131 3.29 -3.18 -14.14
CA LEU A 131 3.08 -4.29 -13.21
C LEU A 131 2.46 -5.49 -13.93
N THR A 132 2.98 -6.69 -13.67
CA THR A 132 2.27 -7.94 -13.99
C THR A 132 1.66 -8.50 -12.72
N LEU A 133 0.33 -8.68 -12.75
CA LEU A 133 -0.44 -9.25 -11.65
C LEU A 133 -0.93 -10.64 -12.03
N ARG A 134 -0.83 -11.58 -11.10
CA ARG A 134 -1.48 -12.89 -11.19
C ARG A 134 -2.63 -12.92 -10.18
N SER A 135 -3.85 -13.12 -10.67
CA SER A 135 -5.07 -13.14 -9.84
C SER A 135 -6.03 -14.26 -10.25
N VAL A 136 -7.00 -14.58 -9.41
CA VAL A 136 -8.10 -15.49 -9.77
C VAL A 136 -9.12 -14.72 -10.62
N ALA A 137 -9.32 -15.14 -11.87
CA ALA A 137 -10.22 -14.49 -12.83
C ALA A 137 -11.69 -14.95 -12.69
N SER A 138 -11.92 -16.12 -12.10
CA SER A 138 -13.26 -16.65 -11.87
C SER A 138 -13.26 -17.65 -10.72
N ALA A 139 -14.25 -17.55 -9.83
CA ALA A 139 -14.60 -18.58 -8.86
C ALA A 139 -16.13 -18.59 -8.69
N ALA A 140 -16.70 -19.75 -8.40
CA ALA A 140 -18.12 -19.85 -8.05
C ALA A 140 -18.32 -19.51 -6.56
N ILE A 141 -19.39 -18.80 -6.24
CA ILE A 141 -19.82 -18.50 -4.87
C ILE A 141 -21.20 -19.09 -4.57
N ASP A 142 -21.41 -19.48 -3.31
CA ASP A 142 -22.70 -19.91 -2.79
C ASP A 142 -23.58 -18.71 -2.34
N GLU A 143 -24.80 -19.00 -1.91
CA GLU A 143 -25.75 -18.00 -1.39
C GLU A 143 -25.32 -17.37 -0.05
N GLN A 144 -24.22 -17.84 0.55
CA GLN A 144 -23.61 -17.26 1.75
C GLN A 144 -22.32 -16.50 1.42
N CYS A 145 -22.08 -16.18 0.14
CA CYS A 145 -20.89 -15.49 -0.35
C CYS A 145 -19.57 -16.23 -0.07
N ARG A 146 -19.61 -17.57 0.02
CA ARG A 146 -18.41 -18.41 0.20
C ARG A 146 -18.05 -19.11 -1.10
N PRO A 147 -16.78 -19.52 -1.30
CA PRO A 147 -16.41 -20.36 -2.43
C PRO A 147 -17.29 -21.61 -2.49
N ALA A 148 -17.89 -21.87 -3.65
CA ALA A 148 -18.82 -22.97 -3.82
C ALA A 148 -18.08 -24.32 -3.74
N THR A 149 -18.51 -25.20 -2.83
CA THR A 149 -17.88 -26.52 -2.61
C THR A 149 -17.92 -27.41 -3.86
N ASN A 150 -18.97 -27.29 -4.68
CA ASN A 150 -19.14 -28.04 -5.93
C ASN A 150 -18.95 -27.16 -7.18
N GLY A 151 -18.25 -26.03 -7.04
CA GLY A 151 -18.02 -25.07 -8.12
C GLY A 151 -16.79 -25.38 -8.98
N SER A 152 -16.69 -24.68 -10.11
CA SER A 152 -15.47 -24.65 -10.92
C SER A 152 -14.27 -24.22 -10.09
N LYS A 153 -13.14 -24.90 -10.28
CA LYS A 153 -11.88 -24.53 -9.61
C LYS A 153 -11.47 -23.09 -9.98
N PRO A 154 -10.84 -22.35 -9.05
CA PRO A 154 -10.28 -21.04 -9.35
C PRO A 154 -9.37 -21.08 -10.57
N VAL A 155 -9.65 -20.22 -11.55
CA VAL A 155 -8.80 -20.05 -12.73
C VAL A 155 -7.89 -18.86 -12.49
N TRP A 156 -6.58 -19.09 -12.48
CA TRP A 156 -5.58 -18.03 -12.37
C TRP A 156 -5.33 -17.40 -13.73
N LYS A 157 -5.23 -16.07 -13.76
CA LYS A 157 -4.92 -15.29 -14.96
C LYS A 157 -3.83 -14.28 -14.66
N GLU A 158 -2.95 -14.07 -15.63
CA GLU A 158 -2.00 -12.96 -15.64
C GLU A 158 -2.61 -11.74 -16.32
N GLN A 159 -2.42 -10.59 -15.70
CA GLN A 159 -2.89 -9.29 -16.16
C GLN A 159 -1.72 -8.32 -16.14
N ARG A 160 -1.50 -7.66 -17.28
CA ARG A 160 -0.46 -6.65 -17.40
C ARG A 160 -1.09 -5.27 -17.27
N LEU A 161 -0.60 -4.50 -16.30
CA LEU A 161 -0.88 -3.09 -16.11
C LEU A 161 0.32 -2.30 -16.65
N LEU A 162 0.09 -1.47 -17.65
CA LEU A 162 1.11 -0.61 -18.24
C LEU A 162 1.12 0.72 -17.51
N ARG A 163 2.30 1.21 -17.17
CA ARG A 163 2.47 2.52 -16.52
C ARG A 163 1.97 3.62 -17.48
N GLY A 164 1.19 4.56 -16.95
CA GLY A 164 0.79 5.77 -17.65
C GLY A 164 2.01 6.64 -17.97
N ALA A 165 1.85 7.57 -18.91
CA ALA A 165 2.89 8.57 -19.13
C ALA A 165 3.20 9.28 -17.80
N PRO A 166 4.47 9.55 -17.47
CA PRO A 166 4.78 10.43 -16.34
C PRO A 166 4.00 11.71 -16.53
N ASN A 167 3.17 12.10 -15.55
CA ASN A 167 2.58 13.43 -15.56
C ASN A 167 3.75 14.41 -15.57
N ALA A 168 4.02 15.01 -16.74
CA ALA A 168 4.87 16.18 -16.83
C ALA A 168 4.13 17.23 -16.01
N GLY A 169 4.53 17.39 -14.74
CA GLY A 169 3.97 18.40 -13.86
C GLY A 169 3.90 19.69 -14.65
N THR A 170 2.71 20.32 -14.66
CA THR A 170 2.50 21.62 -15.27
C THR A 170 3.72 22.48 -14.90
N PRO A 171 4.51 22.95 -15.88
CA PRO A 171 5.58 23.88 -15.57
C PRO A 171 4.92 25.01 -14.78
N ASP A 172 5.43 25.24 -13.57
CA ASP A 172 5.05 26.39 -12.76
C ASP A 172 5.38 27.60 -13.65
N ALA A 173 4.37 28.09 -14.37
CA ALA A 173 4.49 29.23 -15.23
C ALA A 173 4.62 30.39 -14.26
N GLY A 174 5.87 30.67 -13.87
CA GLY A 174 6.23 31.78 -13.02
C GLY A 174 5.42 32.99 -13.44
N ALA A 175 4.61 33.49 -12.51
CA ALA A 175 3.83 34.69 -12.72
C ALA A 175 4.76 35.78 -13.27
N PRO A 176 4.41 36.46 -14.38
CA PRO A 176 5.15 37.65 -14.76
C PRO A 176 4.87 38.70 -13.68
N ASP A 177 5.92 39.09 -12.96
CA ASP A 177 5.91 40.22 -12.04
C ASP A 177 5.34 41.45 -12.76
N ALA A 178 4.13 41.81 -12.38
CA ALA A 178 3.49 43.04 -12.83
C ALA A 178 4.12 44.22 -12.08
N GLY A 179 4.94 44.99 -12.80
CA GLY A 179 5.00 46.45 -12.67
C GLY A 179 5.72 47.02 -11.44
N THR A 180 7.03 47.22 -11.56
CA THR A 180 7.68 48.35 -10.86
C THR A 180 7.38 49.62 -11.67
N ALA A 181 6.43 50.42 -11.21
CA ALA A 181 6.31 51.82 -11.66
C ALA A 181 7.48 52.63 -11.07
N PRO A 182 8.17 53.48 -11.84
CA PRO A 182 9.14 54.42 -11.28
C PRO A 182 8.40 55.55 -10.49
N PRO A 183 9.03 56.12 -9.45
CA PRO A 183 8.41 57.16 -8.63
C PRO A 183 8.27 58.48 -9.41
N PRO A 184 7.26 59.31 -9.11
CA PRO A 184 7.13 60.63 -9.72
C PRO A 184 8.19 61.58 -9.15
N THR A 185 9.04 62.14 -10.02
CA THR A 185 9.90 63.28 -9.68
C THR A 185 9.10 64.57 -9.76
N SER A 186 8.94 65.22 -8.62
CA SER A 186 8.53 66.63 -8.49
C SER A 186 9.58 67.57 -9.08
N GLY A 187 9.17 68.69 -9.68
CA GLY A 187 9.97 69.92 -9.67
C GLY A 187 10.18 70.66 -11.00
N ASP A 188 9.26 71.59 -11.27
CA ASP A 188 9.50 73.03 -11.46
C ASP A 188 10.13 73.66 -12.74
N ALA A 189 9.43 74.75 -13.13
CA ALA A 189 9.82 76.00 -13.79
C ALA A 189 10.51 76.06 -15.18
N GLY A 190 9.88 76.82 -16.10
CA GLY A 190 10.59 77.50 -17.20
C GLY A 190 9.77 77.99 -18.40
N THR A 191 9.02 79.10 -18.27
CA THR A 191 8.68 80.05 -19.37
C THR A 191 10.01 80.63 -19.93
N PRO A 192 10.24 81.01 -21.23
CA PRO A 192 9.39 81.94 -22.00
C PRO A 192 9.37 81.88 -23.56
N ALA A 193 8.44 82.69 -24.11
CA ALA A 193 8.50 83.56 -25.31
C ALA A 193 8.76 83.00 -26.74
N GLY A 194 7.75 83.19 -27.61
CA GLY A 194 7.83 84.11 -28.76
C GLY A 194 8.42 83.61 -30.10
N ARG A 195 7.56 83.40 -31.10
CA ARG A 195 7.45 84.19 -32.34
C ARG A 195 6.25 83.76 -33.16
#